data_AF-A0A931KML5-F1
#
_entry.id   AF-A0A931KML5-F1
#
_cell.length_a   1.000
_cell.length_b   1.000
_cell.length_c   1.000
_cell.angle_alpha   90.00
_cell.angle_beta   90.00
_cell.angle_gamma   90.00
#
_symmetry.space_group_name_H-M   'P 1'
#
loop_
_entity.id
_entity.type
_entity.pdbx_description
1 polymer ?
#
loop_
_entity_poly.entity_id
_entity_poly.type
_entity_poly.pdbx_seq_one_letter_code
_entity_poly.pdbx_strand_id
1 'polypeptide(L)'
;METIRLTGRGSRLSLLQMELVKQKIELNFPGIGVELLPVTSRGDVLRDIPLQTMEGTDFFTGEIFARLARGDADIAVHSLKDMSGEHFFGPNHFAVIDRDDVRDLALFNEDVENKIKKGETLIVGTCSPRREEIVLGFLKKALPQWGAEIQMAVKPIRGNVETRLHKLSNGEYDATILATAGLNRLLQAESISGSANQPVHDLLKGKRKMLLPIFECVPAPCQGAIVAEAHFSNTTAIRILDAINDQSLHSDCIHEKRTAQQYGRGCLQKFGVTTIYYGDQKLTYAAGKDENEKEFIRWSELPELETAGKILFSSTDRMRDFFDYAYRDINTLIPEPVVYLANYKSIQGNTSAGLLAQLQEKRVWAAGTKTWFELAKKGVWVEGSADALGVETLPPIWEMPLLRIRKEEVLMITNENAAANWKKKGWNVLATHSLVNRQDEEIKQQVRNADILFWTSAAQYEQHKQFVKQGAVHACPFGETATLLKTAGIEPVVFPTIKSFLAWKRYSTP
;
A
#
# COMPACT_ATOMS: atom_id res chain seq x y z
N MET A 1 8.96 -35.04 -25.41
CA MET A 1 8.82 -33.59 -25.16
C MET A 1 9.89 -33.22 -24.15
N GLU A 2 10.54 -32.07 -24.33
CA GLU A 2 11.46 -31.53 -23.32
C GLU A 2 10.61 -31.14 -22.09
N THR A 3 11.00 -31.59 -20.91
CA THR A 3 10.26 -31.34 -19.66
C THR A 3 11.13 -30.50 -18.73
N ILE A 4 10.56 -29.43 -18.19
CA ILE A 4 11.19 -28.55 -17.21
C ILE A 4 10.57 -28.79 -15.84
N ARG A 5 11.42 -29.03 -14.85
CA ARG A 5 11.01 -29.32 -13.47
C ARG A 5 11.06 -28.05 -12.63
N LEU A 6 9.91 -27.59 -12.17
CA LEU A 6 9.77 -26.45 -11.26
C LEU A 6 9.74 -26.96 -9.83
N THR A 7 10.46 -26.31 -8.93
CA THR A 7 10.40 -26.60 -7.49
C THR A 7 10.05 -25.36 -6.68
N GLY A 8 9.55 -25.58 -5.46
CA GLY A 8 9.08 -24.54 -4.55
C GLY A 8 8.57 -25.18 -3.27
N ARG A 9 8.00 -24.38 -2.36
CA ARG A 9 7.43 -24.92 -1.11
C ARG A 9 6.11 -25.64 -1.38
N GLY A 10 5.78 -26.63 -0.55
CA GLY A 10 4.52 -27.39 -0.64
C GLY A 10 3.27 -26.69 -0.09
N SER A 11 3.36 -25.42 0.32
CA SER A 11 2.16 -24.67 0.78
C SER A 11 1.25 -24.30 -0.39
N ARG A 12 -0.06 -24.21 -0.16
CA ARG A 12 -1.05 -23.85 -1.21
C ARG A 12 -0.67 -22.57 -1.96
N LEU A 13 -0.27 -21.52 -1.23
CA LEU A 13 0.18 -20.27 -1.84
C LEU A 13 1.40 -20.46 -2.76
N SER A 14 2.39 -21.25 -2.34
CA SER A 14 3.59 -21.50 -3.15
C SER A 14 3.28 -22.35 -4.40
N LEU A 15 2.36 -23.31 -4.29
CA LEU A 15 1.87 -24.07 -5.45
C LEU A 15 1.18 -23.16 -6.48
N LEU A 16 0.36 -22.19 -6.02
CA LEU A 16 -0.26 -21.21 -6.91
C LEU A 16 0.79 -20.32 -7.62
N GLN A 17 1.87 -19.96 -6.93
CA GLN A 17 2.97 -19.21 -7.53
C GLN A 17 3.70 -20.06 -8.58
N MET A 18 3.95 -21.34 -8.29
CA MET A 18 4.53 -22.26 -9.27
C MET A 18 3.63 -22.47 -10.49
N GLU A 19 2.32 -22.57 -10.29
CA GLU A 19 1.34 -22.70 -11.38
C GLU A 19 1.31 -21.45 -12.26
N LEU A 20 1.44 -20.24 -11.68
CA LEU A 20 1.55 -19.00 -12.44
C LEU A 20 2.81 -18.99 -13.32
N VAL A 21 3.96 -19.42 -12.78
CA VAL A 21 5.21 -19.54 -13.55
C VAL A 21 5.04 -20.57 -14.67
N LYS A 22 4.47 -21.74 -14.35
CA LYS A 22 4.17 -22.79 -15.32
C LYS A 22 3.31 -22.28 -16.49
N GLN A 23 2.21 -21.57 -16.20
CA GLN A 23 1.33 -21.02 -17.24
C GLN A 23 2.06 -20.06 -18.17
N LYS A 24 2.95 -19.21 -17.63
CA LYS A 24 3.78 -18.32 -18.46
C LYS A 24 4.80 -19.06 -19.31
N ILE A 25 5.39 -20.15 -18.79
CA ILE A 25 6.29 -21.01 -19.56
C ILE A 25 5.52 -21.68 -20.71
N GLU A 26 4.39 -22.32 -20.42
CA GLU A 26 3.59 -23.04 -21.41
C GLU A 26 3.05 -22.10 -22.52
N LEU A 27 2.73 -20.85 -22.16
CA LEU A 27 2.31 -19.83 -23.12
C LEU A 27 3.43 -19.42 -24.08
N ASN A 28 4.66 -19.26 -23.59
CA ASN A 28 5.81 -18.85 -24.39
C ASN A 28 6.50 -20.03 -25.11
N PHE A 29 6.34 -21.24 -24.58
CA PHE A 29 6.96 -22.46 -25.09
C PHE A 29 5.95 -23.63 -25.14
N PRO A 30 5.00 -23.64 -26.10
CA PRO A 30 3.94 -24.65 -26.16
C PRO A 30 4.41 -26.12 -26.30
N GLY A 31 5.67 -26.33 -26.71
CA GLY A 31 6.27 -27.66 -26.85
C GLY A 31 6.99 -28.19 -25.61
N ILE A 32 7.09 -27.40 -24.54
CA ILE A 32 7.76 -27.76 -23.28
C ILE A 32 6.72 -28.23 -22.27
N GLY A 33 6.91 -29.43 -21.73
CA GLY A 33 6.14 -29.91 -20.58
C GLY A 33 6.68 -29.30 -19.29
N VAL A 34 5.81 -28.96 -18.34
CA VAL A 34 6.22 -28.41 -17.04
C VAL A 34 5.75 -29.31 -15.90
N GLU A 35 6.71 -29.84 -15.14
CA GLU A 35 6.45 -30.68 -13.96
C GLU A 35 6.65 -29.87 -12.67
N LEU A 36 5.70 -29.97 -11.74
CA LEU A 36 5.80 -29.30 -10.43
C LEU A 36 6.30 -30.30 -9.37
N LEU A 37 7.44 -30.00 -8.76
CA LEU A 37 8.11 -30.78 -7.71
C LEU A 37 8.12 -30.00 -6.38
N PRO A 38 6.98 -29.89 -5.68
CA PRO A 38 6.90 -29.19 -4.41
C PRO A 38 7.70 -29.91 -3.32
N VAL A 39 8.26 -29.11 -2.40
CA VAL A 39 9.08 -29.60 -1.30
C VAL A 39 8.46 -29.22 0.04
N THR A 40 8.42 -30.17 0.96
CA THR A 40 8.15 -29.88 2.37
C THR A 40 9.41 -29.29 3.00
N SER A 41 9.43 -27.98 3.24
CA SER A 41 10.61 -27.31 3.82
C SER A 41 10.74 -27.62 5.32
N ARG A 42 11.95 -27.60 5.88
CA ARG A 42 12.19 -27.76 7.33
C ARG A 42 11.41 -26.73 8.16
N GLY A 43 11.19 -25.52 7.64
CA GLY A 43 10.40 -24.48 8.31
C GLY A 43 8.89 -24.73 8.34
N ASP A 44 8.37 -25.64 7.51
CA ASP A 44 6.98 -26.11 7.60
C ASP A 44 6.80 -27.19 8.69
N VAL A 45 7.90 -27.89 9.01
CA VAL A 45 7.97 -28.97 10.02
C VAL A 45 8.29 -28.42 11.42
N LEU A 46 9.18 -27.44 11.55
CA LEU A 46 9.63 -26.87 12.83
C LEU A 46 8.81 -25.63 13.22
N ARG A 47 7.59 -25.85 13.74
CA ARG A 47 6.65 -24.77 14.13
C ARG A 47 7.00 -24.09 15.45
N ASP A 48 7.83 -24.70 16.30
CA ASP A 48 7.97 -24.34 17.72
C ASP A 48 9.26 -23.57 18.10
N ILE A 49 10.19 -23.33 17.17
CA ILE A 49 11.46 -22.63 17.48
C ILE A 49 11.35 -21.13 17.11
N PRO A 50 11.62 -20.15 17.99
CA PRO A 50 11.53 -18.71 17.70
C PRO A 50 12.32 -18.25 16.46
N LEU A 51 11.86 -17.19 15.78
CA LEU A 51 12.51 -16.68 14.54
C LEU A 51 13.78 -15.90 14.88
N GLN A 52 13.76 -15.25 16.04
CA GLN A 52 14.86 -14.49 16.63
C GLN A 52 16.05 -15.38 16.99
N THR A 53 15.82 -16.67 17.24
CA THR A 53 16.89 -17.65 17.51
C THR A 53 17.49 -18.26 16.24
N MET A 54 17.05 -17.81 15.05
CA MET A 54 17.48 -18.33 13.75
C MET A 54 18.14 -17.22 12.91
N GLU A 55 19.19 -16.60 13.44
CA GLU A 55 20.01 -15.68 12.66
C GLU A 55 20.75 -16.41 11.53
N GLY A 56 20.74 -15.81 10.34
CA GLY A 56 21.80 -16.04 9.34
C GLY A 56 21.59 -17.08 8.24
N THR A 57 20.44 -17.73 8.06
CA THR A 57 20.28 -18.68 6.92
C THR A 57 18.87 -18.77 6.35
N ASP A 58 18.84 -19.06 5.05
CA ASP A 58 17.75 -19.47 4.16
C ASP A 58 16.88 -20.62 4.70
N PHE A 59 16.25 -20.44 5.85
CA PHE A 59 15.58 -21.49 6.61
C PHE A 59 14.40 -22.13 5.84
N PHE A 60 13.75 -21.38 4.96
CA PHE A 60 12.65 -21.87 4.11
C PHE A 60 13.11 -22.27 2.70
N THR A 61 14.33 -21.90 2.31
CA THR A 61 14.82 -21.93 0.92
C THR A 61 16.03 -22.82 0.71
N GLY A 62 16.76 -23.20 1.76
CA GLY A 62 17.99 -23.99 1.66
C GLY A 62 17.82 -25.35 0.97
N GLU A 63 16.72 -26.05 1.22
CA GLU A 63 16.43 -27.32 0.52
C GLU A 63 16.12 -27.08 -0.96
N ILE A 64 15.43 -25.98 -1.28
CA ILE A 64 15.10 -25.60 -2.65
C ILE A 64 16.39 -25.26 -3.41
N PHE A 65 17.30 -24.51 -2.79
CA PHE A 65 18.59 -24.16 -3.36
C PHE A 65 19.49 -25.39 -3.57
N ALA A 66 19.49 -26.33 -2.62
CA ALA A 66 20.23 -27.58 -2.75
C ALA A 66 19.74 -28.41 -3.95
N ARG A 67 18.41 -28.49 -4.16
CA ARG A 67 17.83 -29.19 -5.32
C ARG A 67 18.22 -28.54 -6.65
N LEU A 68 18.21 -27.21 -6.70
CA LEU A 68 18.63 -26.47 -7.90
C LEU A 68 20.12 -26.72 -8.21
N ALA A 69 20.98 -26.67 -7.19
CA ALA A 69 22.41 -26.91 -7.32
C ALA A 69 22.77 -28.36 -7.73
N ARG A 70 21.99 -29.34 -7.30
CA ARG A 70 22.16 -30.77 -7.67
C ARG A 70 21.58 -31.12 -9.03
N GLY A 71 20.78 -30.23 -9.63
CA GLY A 71 20.03 -30.53 -10.86
C GLY A 71 18.81 -31.43 -10.63
N ASP A 72 18.30 -31.51 -9.39
CA ASP A 72 17.06 -32.22 -9.04
C ASP A 72 15.80 -31.44 -9.47
N ALA A 73 15.98 -30.17 -9.82
CA ALA A 73 15.01 -29.28 -10.43
C ALA A 73 15.73 -28.29 -11.35
N ASP A 74 15.00 -27.74 -12.33
CA ASP A 74 15.55 -26.84 -13.34
C ASP A 74 15.31 -25.37 -12.99
N ILE A 75 14.14 -25.07 -12.39
CA ILE A 75 13.74 -23.73 -11.95
C ILE A 75 13.15 -23.81 -10.53
N ALA A 76 13.51 -22.89 -9.65
CA ALA A 76 12.87 -22.70 -8.35
C ALA A 76 11.99 -21.44 -8.33
N VAL A 77 10.86 -21.49 -7.64
CA VAL A 77 9.90 -20.36 -7.54
C VAL A 77 9.75 -19.90 -6.09
N HIS A 78 9.88 -18.59 -5.88
CA HIS A 78 9.87 -17.98 -4.56
C HIS A 78 9.02 -16.70 -4.51
N SER A 79 8.59 -16.34 -3.29
CA SER A 79 8.20 -14.97 -2.99
C SER A 79 9.46 -14.14 -2.76
N LEU A 80 9.70 -13.10 -3.57
CA LEU A 80 10.99 -12.41 -3.58
C LEU A 80 11.33 -11.69 -2.26
N LYS A 81 10.32 -11.29 -1.50
CA LYS A 81 10.53 -10.69 -0.16
C LYS A 81 11.20 -11.65 0.84
N ASP A 82 11.03 -12.97 0.66
CA ASP A 82 11.57 -14.00 1.55
C ASP A 82 13.01 -14.41 1.17
N MET A 83 13.50 -13.95 0.01
CA MET A 83 14.84 -14.20 -0.49
C MET A 83 15.81 -13.09 -0.03
N SER A 84 16.99 -13.45 0.44
CA SER A 84 18.00 -12.45 0.83
C SER A 84 18.53 -11.68 -0.38
N GLY A 85 19.02 -10.45 -0.17
CA GLY A 85 19.68 -9.70 -1.23
C GLY A 85 21.00 -10.35 -1.67
N GLU A 86 21.72 -10.99 -0.76
CA GLU A 86 22.96 -11.70 -1.06
C GLU A 86 22.72 -12.87 -2.03
N HIS A 87 21.64 -13.63 -1.82
CA HIS A 87 21.26 -14.72 -2.73
C HIS A 87 20.76 -14.18 -4.08
N PHE A 88 19.88 -13.17 -4.06
CA PHE A 88 19.29 -12.59 -5.28
C PHE A 88 20.34 -11.93 -6.19
N PHE A 89 21.46 -11.45 -5.64
CA PHE A 89 22.60 -10.93 -6.41
C PHE A 89 23.75 -11.94 -6.54
N GLY A 90 23.49 -13.21 -6.22
CA GLY A 90 24.42 -14.31 -6.38
C GLY A 90 24.64 -14.71 -7.84
N PRO A 91 25.33 -15.85 -8.08
CA PRO A 91 25.70 -16.26 -9.44
C PRO A 91 24.54 -16.81 -10.28
N ASN A 92 23.44 -17.24 -9.64
CA ASN A 92 22.29 -17.82 -10.32
C ASN A 92 21.53 -16.79 -11.17
N HIS A 93 20.72 -17.28 -12.09
CA HIS A 93 19.90 -16.43 -12.95
C HIS A 93 18.50 -16.26 -12.38
N PHE A 94 18.00 -15.04 -12.38
CA PHE A 94 16.70 -14.70 -11.79
C PHE A 94 15.79 -14.02 -12.80
N ALA A 95 14.50 -14.35 -12.74
CA ALA A 95 13.44 -13.65 -13.46
C ALA A 95 12.33 -13.26 -12.48
N VAL A 96 11.91 -12.00 -12.50
CA VAL A 96 10.75 -11.54 -11.73
C VAL A 96 9.53 -11.62 -12.63
N ILE A 97 8.55 -12.39 -12.18
CA ILE A 97 7.50 -12.91 -13.05
C ILE A 97 6.25 -12.04 -12.98
N ASP A 98 5.84 -11.66 -11.79
CA ASP A 98 4.61 -10.92 -11.55
C ASP A 98 4.65 -10.26 -10.17
N ARG A 99 3.86 -9.20 -9.97
CA ARG A 99 3.72 -8.51 -8.68
C ARG A 99 2.26 -8.13 -8.43
N ASP A 100 1.72 -8.70 -7.37
CA ASP A 100 0.41 -8.36 -6.81
C ASP A 100 0.57 -7.23 -5.77
N ASP A 101 -0.54 -6.75 -5.21
CA ASP A 101 -0.60 -5.61 -4.32
C ASP A 101 0.39 -5.70 -3.15
N VAL A 102 1.19 -4.65 -3.01
CA VAL A 102 2.32 -4.60 -2.08
C VAL A 102 1.90 -4.35 -0.63
N ARG A 103 0.66 -3.88 -0.39
CA ARG A 103 0.24 -3.44 0.95
C ARG A 103 0.13 -4.61 1.92
N ASP A 104 0.26 -4.26 3.20
CA ASP A 104 -0.17 -5.14 4.27
C ASP A 104 -1.66 -4.94 4.56
N LEU A 105 -2.31 -6.00 5.01
CA LEU A 105 -3.68 -6.03 5.49
C LEU A 105 -3.67 -6.39 6.97
N ALA A 106 -4.26 -5.53 7.80
CA ALA A 106 -4.60 -5.88 9.17
C ALA A 106 -6.02 -6.49 9.20
N LEU A 107 -6.12 -7.67 9.81
CA LEU A 107 -7.35 -8.43 9.99
C LEU A 107 -7.66 -8.52 11.48
N PHE A 108 -8.90 -8.26 11.85
CA PHE A 108 -9.36 -8.29 13.23
C PHE A 108 -10.59 -9.17 13.38
N ASN A 109 -10.76 -9.76 14.55
CA ASN A 109 -12.03 -10.39 14.93
C ASN A 109 -13.15 -9.34 15.05
N GLU A 110 -14.39 -9.80 14.89
CA GLU A 110 -15.59 -8.94 14.85
C GLU A 110 -15.77 -8.14 16.15
N ASP A 111 -15.37 -8.71 17.28
CA ASP A 111 -15.51 -8.14 18.62
C ASP A 111 -14.45 -7.08 18.96
N VAL A 112 -13.50 -6.79 18.07
CA VAL A 112 -12.39 -5.86 18.31
C VAL A 112 -12.84 -4.49 18.81
N GLU A 113 -13.92 -3.94 18.26
CA GLU A 113 -14.42 -2.63 18.68
C GLU A 113 -14.94 -2.65 20.13
N ASN A 114 -15.54 -3.75 20.55
CA ASN A 114 -16.00 -3.92 21.93
C ASN A 114 -14.81 -3.99 22.89
N LYS A 115 -13.72 -4.67 22.50
CA LYS A 115 -12.48 -4.70 23.27
C LYS A 115 -11.85 -3.32 23.40
N ILE A 116 -11.78 -2.57 22.30
CA ILE A 116 -11.27 -1.18 22.32
C ILE A 116 -12.12 -0.30 23.25
N LYS A 117 -13.46 -0.38 23.17
CA LYS A 117 -14.37 0.39 24.05
C LYS A 117 -14.17 0.07 25.53
N LYS A 118 -13.81 -1.17 25.86
CA LYS A 118 -13.50 -1.61 27.22
C LYS A 118 -12.07 -1.26 27.68
N GLY A 119 -11.23 -0.73 26.78
CA GLY A 119 -9.82 -0.47 27.07
C GLY A 119 -8.97 -1.74 27.21
N GLU A 120 -9.41 -2.85 26.63
CA GLU A 120 -8.65 -4.11 26.65
C GLU A 120 -7.39 -4.00 25.78
N THR A 121 -6.32 -4.67 26.18
CA THR A 121 -5.10 -4.76 25.37
C THR A 121 -5.32 -5.74 24.22
N LEU A 122 -5.17 -5.27 22.98
CA LEU A 122 -5.32 -6.09 21.79
C LEU A 122 -4.09 -6.97 21.56
N ILE A 123 -4.29 -8.26 21.37
CA ILE A 123 -3.24 -9.22 21.07
C ILE A 123 -3.06 -9.33 19.56
N VAL A 124 -1.93 -8.83 19.04
CA VAL A 124 -1.62 -8.82 17.61
C VAL A 124 -0.64 -9.94 17.26
N GLY A 125 -1.06 -10.83 16.38
CA GLY A 125 -0.24 -11.92 15.84
C GLY A 125 0.68 -11.46 14.72
N THR A 126 1.99 -11.37 14.97
CA THR A 126 3.03 -11.14 13.94
C THR A 126 4.40 -11.66 14.40
N CYS A 127 5.26 -12.03 13.46
CA CYS A 127 6.68 -12.33 13.70
C CYS A 127 7.61 -11.38 12.92
N SER A 128 7.08 -10.32 12.31
CA SER A 128 7.85 -9.37 11.50
C SER A 128 8.17 -8.14 12.34
N PRO A 129 9.46 -7.84 12.61
CA PRO A 129 9.86 -6.62 13.32
C PRO A 129 9.42 -5.34 12.59
N ARG A 130 9.47 -5.32 11.25
CA ARG A 130 8.90 -4.23 10.43
C ARG A 130 7.44 -3.97 10.75
N ARG A 131 6.61 -5.01 10.75
CA ARG A 131 5.18 -4.85 11.07
C ARG A 131 4.98 -4.43 12.52
N GLU A 132 5.80 -4.98 13.42
CA GLU A 132 5.75 -4.61 14.83
C GLU A 132 6.01 -3.12 15.04
N GLU A 133 7.11 -2.62 14.47
CA GLU A 133 7.53 -1.24 14.61
C GLU A 133 6.58 -0.27 13.87
N ILE A 134 6.31 -0.53 12.60
CA ILE A 134 5.63 0.43 11.72
C ILE A 134 4.10 0.31 11.85
N VAL A 135 3.56 -0.90 11.73
CA VAL A 135 2.11 -1.09 11.60
C VAL A 135 1.40 -0.86 12.93
N LEU A 136 1.93 -1.33 14.07
CA LEU A 136 1.26 -1.09 15.36
C LEU A 136 1.25 0.40 15.70
N GLY A 137 2.33 1.14 15.42
CA GLY A 137 2.37 2.60 15.60
C GLY A 137 1.27 3.33 14.81
N PHE A 138 1.03 2.89 13.58
CA PHE A 138 -0.08 3.39 12.76
C PHE A 138 -1.45 2.98 13.34
N LEU A 139 -1.66 1.70 13.65
CA LEU A 139 -2.95 1.17 14.07
C LEU A 139 -3.47 1.82 15.37
N LYS A 140 -2.58 2.18 16.30
CA LYS A 140 -2.94 2.93 17.53
C LYS A 140 -3.70 4.23 17.25
N LYS A 141 -3.44 4.87 16.10
CA LYS A 141 -4.11 6.11 15.66
C LYS A 141 -5.22 5.86 14.63
N ALA A 142 -5.12 4.76 13.88
CA ALA A 142 -6.01 4.43 12.77
C ALA A 142 -7.29 3.72 13.18
N LEU A 143 -7.26 2.98 14.30
CA LEU A 143 -8.43 2.31 14.85
C LEU A 143 -9.41 3.32 15.47
N PRO A 144 -10.72 3.03 15.43
CA PRO A 144 -11.74 3.84 16.10
C PRO A 144 -11.40 4.16 17.57
N GLN A 145 -11.62 5.41 17.98
CA GLN A 145 -11.26 5.91 19.30
C GLN A 145 -12.52 6.25 20.10
N TRP A 146 -12.61 5.75 21.34
CA TRP A 146 -13.71 6.03 22.27
C TRP A 146 -13.22 6.58 23.62
N GLY A 147 -12.05 7.23 23.63
CA GLY A 147 -11.48 7.91 24.80
C GLY A 147 -10.43 7.11 25.58
N ALA A 148 -10.41 5.78 25.44
CA ALA A 148 -9.31 4.95 25.94
C ALA A 148 -8.13 4.95 24.97
N GLU A 149 -6.90 4.98 25.50
CA GLU A 149 -5.70 4.76 24.69
C GLU A 149 -5.64 3.30 24.23
N ILE A 150 -5.42 3.08 22.93
CA ILE A 150 -5.35 1.73 22.37
C ILE A 150 -4.03 1.07 22.75
N GLN A 151 -4.11 0.08 23.63
CA GLN A 151 -2.99 -0.77 23.99
C GLN A 151 -2.93 -2.01 23.10
N MET A 152 -1.73 -2.38 22.67
CA MET A 152 -1.49 -3.56 21.85
C MET A 152 -0.28 -4.32 22.37
N ALA A 153 -0.40 -5.64 22.44
CA ALA A 153 0.71 -6.55 22.73
C ALA A 153 0.91 -7.48 21.53
N VAL A 154 2.17 -7.70 21.16
CA VAL A 154 2.51 -8.62 20.06
C VAL A 154 2.73 -10.02 20.61
N LYS A 155 2.14 -11.02 19.94
CA LYS A 155 2.46 -12.43 20.15
C LYS A 155 2.93 -13.05 18.83
N PRO A 156 3.94 -13.93 18.85
CA PRO A 156 4.40 -14.59 17.64
C PRO A 156 3.29 -15.45 17.06
N ILE A 157 3.08 -15.38 15.73
CA ILE A 157 2.15 -16.24 15.00
C ILE A 157 2.87 -16.92 13.83
N ARG A 158 2.74 -18.25 13.76
CA ARG A 158 3.38 -19.09 12.75
C ARG A 158 2.38 -19.99 12.03
N GLY A 159 2.82 -20.46 10.86
CA GLY A 159 2.03 -21.23 9.90
C GLY A 159 1.88 -20.50 8.57
N ASN A 160 1.32 -21.21 7.59
CA ASN A 160 0.85 -20.63 6.33
C ASN A 160 -0.34 -19.67 6.58
N VAL A 161 -0.83 -19.02 5.52
CA VAL A 161 -1.91 -18.02 5.62
C VAL A 161 -3.15 -18.62 6.29
N GLU A 162 -3.60 -19.79 5.84
CA GLU A 162 -4.79 -20.45 6.37
C GLU A 162 -4.64 -20.78 7.86
N THR A 163 -3.49 -21.33 8.28
CA THR A 163 -3.24 -21.63 9.70
C THR A 163 -3.32 -20.38 10.56
N ARG A 164 -2.79 -19.25 10.09
CA ARG A 164 -2.84 -17.97 10.82
C ARG A 164 -4.27 -17.45 10.93
N LEU A 165 -5.06 -17.57 9.87
CA LEU A 165 -6.48 -17.20 9.87
C LEU A 165 -7.31 -18.09 10.80
N HIS A 166 -7.03 -19.39 10.87
CA HIS A 166 -7.65 -20.28 11.85
C HIS A 166 -7.32 -19.87 13.30
N LYS A 167 -6.05 -19.59 13.60
CA LYS A 167 -5.65 -19.11 14.94
C LYS A 167 -6.33 -17.79 15.32
N LEU A 168 -6.47 -16.87 14.36
CA LEU A 168 -7.24 -15.64 14.55
C LEU A 168 -8.71 -15.96 14.88
N SER A 169 -9.36 -16.83 14.11
CA SER A 169 -10.76 -17.25 14.32
C SER A 169 -10.98 -18.03 15.62
N ASN A 170 -9.97 -18.73 16.12
CA ASN A 170 -10.02 -19.42 17.41
C ASN A 170 -9.86 -18.47 18.62
N GLY A 171 -9.64 -17.17 18.40
CA GLY A 171 -9.47 -16.19 19.46
C GLY A 171 -8.09 -16.22 20.13
N GLU A 172 -7.10 -16.90 19.55
CA GLU A 172 -5.71 -16.89 20.06
C GLU A 172 -5.08 -15.48 19.94
N TYR A 173 -5.58 -14.69 19.00
CA TYR A 173 -5.19 -13.32 18.71
C TYR A 173 -6.44 -12.48 18.42
N ASP A 174 -6.36 -11.18 18.67
CA ASP A 174 -7.41 -10.20 18.31
C ASP A 174 -7.24 -9.69 16.88
N ALA A 175 -5.98 -9.66 16.43
CA ALA A 175 -5.62 -9.22 15.10
C ALA A 175 -4.43 -10.00 14.54
N THR A 176 -4.30 -10.05 13.22
CA THR A 176 -3.05 -10.44 12.55
C THR A 176 -2.81 -9.56 11.32
N ILE A 177 -1.55 -9.48 10.90
CA ILE A 177 -1.15 -8.68 9.73
C ILE A 177 -0.60 -9.62 8.67
N LEU A 178 -1.17 -9.58 7.47
CA LEU A 178 -0.81 -10.41 6.33
C LEU A 178 -0.49 -9.56 5.10
N ALA A 179 0.23 -10.12 4.14
CA ALA A 179 0.45 -9.43 2.86
C ALA A 179 -0.80 -9.60 1.98
N THR A 180 -1.29 -8.51 1.40
CA THR A 180 -2.49 -8.52 0.55
C THR A 180 -2.33 -9.49 -0.63
N ALA A 181 -1.19 -9.45 -1.32
CA ALA A 181 -0.82 -10.36 -2.39
C ALA A 181 -0.96 -11.87 -2.07
N GLY A 182 -0.75 -12.27 -0.80
CA GLY A 182 -0.91 -13.67 -0.41
C GLY A 182 -2.39 -14.09 -0.37
N LEU A 183 -3.25 -13.19 0.12
CA LEU A 183 -4.70 -13.43 0.21
C LEU A 183 -5.36 -13.34 -1.17
N ASN A 184 -4.98 -12.37 -2.00
CA ASN A 184 -5.50 -12.20 -3.36
C ASN A 184 -5.32 -13.47 -4.19
N ARG A 185 -4.11 -14.04 -4.23
CA ARG A 185 -3.82 -15.28 -4.96
C ARG A 185 -4.67 -16.46 -4.49
N LEU A 186 -4.81 -16.63 -3.17
CA LEU A 186 -5.62 -17.71 -2.60
C LEU A 186 -7.11 -17.56 -2.96
N LEU A 187 -7.65 -16.34 -2.87
CA LEU A 187 -9.05 -16.04 -3.19
C LEU A 187 -9.34 -16.14 -4.69
N GLN A 188 -8.38 -15.77 -5.55
CA GLN A 188 -8.50 -15.92 -6.99
C GLN A 188 -8.57 -17.39 -7.40
N ALA A 189 -7.70 -18.24 -6.82
CA ALA A 189 -7.72 -19.67 -7.07
C ALA A 189 -9.04 -20.35 -6.62
N GLU A 190 -9.59 -19.92 -5.48
CA GLU A 190 -10.91 -20.38 -5.00
C GLU A 190 -12.04 -20.00 -5.98
N SER A 191 -11.96 -18.82 -6.60
CA SER A 191 -12.97 -18.34 -7.55
C SER A 191 -12.96 -19.10 -8.88
N ILE A 192 -11.79 -19.57 -9.34
CA ILE A 192 -11.63 -20.29 -10.62
C ILE A 192 -11.96 -21.78 -10.47
N SER A 193 -11.55 -22.40 -9.36
CA SER A 193 -11.65 -23.86 -9.21
C SER A 193 -13.06 -24.38 -8.91
N GLY A 194 -14.02 -23.51 -8.57
CA GLY A 194 -15.39 -23.90 -8.20
C GLY A 194 -15.45 -24.90 -7.03
N SER A 195 -14.33 -25.14 -6.34
CA SER A 195 -14.19 -26.24 -5.39
C SER A 195 -14.85 -25.89 -4.06
N ALA A 196 -15.57 -26.84 -3.49
CA ALA A 196 -16.28 -26.72 -2.22
C ALA A 196 -15.35 -26.52 -0.99
N ASN A 197 -14.03 -26.60 -1.16
CA ASN A 197 -13.06 -26.20 -0.15
C ASN A 197 -12.75 -24.70 -0.31
N GLN A 198 -13.56 -23.85 0.30
CA GLN A 198 -13.40 -22.38 0.36
C GLN A 198 -12.78 -21.88 1.70
N PRO A 199 -11.59 -22.37 2.12
CA PRO A 199 -11.12 -22.08 3.48
C PRO A 199 -10.86 -20.60 3.70
N VAL A 200 -10.30 -19.86 2.73
CA VAL A 200 -9.89 -18.46 3.01
C VAL A 200 -11.09 -17.52 2.98
N HIS A 201 -11.99 -17.65 2.02
CA HIS A 201 -13.21 -16.83 1.99
C HIS A 201 -14.02 -16.96 3.28
N ASP A 202 -14.24 -18.19 3.76
CA ASP A 202 -14.98 -18.44 5.00
C ASP A 202 -14.26 -17.92 6.25
N LEU A 203 -12.93 -18.08 6.31
CA LEU A 203 -12.14 -17.56 7.42
C LEU A 203 -12.08 -16.03 7.49
N LEU A 204 -12.33 -15.35 6.36
CA LEU A 204 -12.42 -13.89 6.29
C LEU A 204 -13.82 -13.36 6.60
N LYS A 205 -14.84 -14.22 6.65
CA LYS A 205 -16.22 -13.83 6.96
C LYS A 205 -16.29 -13.26 8.39
N GLY A 206 -16.97 -12.11 8.55
CA GLY A 206 -17.08 -11.40 9.83
C GLY A 206 -15.80 -10.69 10.29
N LYS A 207 -14.66 -10.85 9.60
CA LYS A 207 -13.43 -10.14 9.98
C LYS A 207 -13.50 -8.68 9.56
N ARG A 208 -13.08 -7.79 10.46
CA ARG A 208 -12.83 -6.38 10.13
C ARG A 208 -11.47 -6.25 9.45
N LYS A 209 -11.40 -5.40 8.44
CA LYS A 209 -10.24 -5.27 7.54
C LYS A 209 -9.73 -3.84 7.54
N MET A 210 -8.41 -3.67 7.52
CA MET A 210 -7.75 -2.41 7.20
C MET A 210 -6.62 -2.67 6.23
N LEU A 211 -6.77 -2.21 4.99
CA LEU A 211 -5.75 -2.17 3.98
C LEU A 211 -4.83 -0.98 4.26
N LEU A 212 -3.60 -1.28 4.64
CA LEU A 212 -2.74 -0.29 5.28
C LEU A 212 -2.11 0.68 4.26
N PRO A 213 -2.07 1.99 4.53
CA PRO A 213 -1.49 2.98 3.63
C PRO A 213 -0.01 2.72 3.37
N ILE A 214 0.41 2.78 2.10
CA ILE A 214 1.79 2.48 1.69
C ILE A 214 2.80 3.39 2.38
N PHE A 215 2.49 4.68 2.53
CA PHE A 215 3.46 5.64 3.08
C PHE A 215 3.59 5.61 4.60
N GLU A 216 2.58 5.08 5.30
CA GLU A 216 2.59 4.92 6.77
C GLU A 216 3.05 3.52 7.17
N CYS A 217 2.75 2.52 6.35
CA CYS A 217 2.98 1.10 6.60
C CYS A 217 3.83 0.50 5.47
N VAL A 218 5.06 1.00 5.33
CA VAL A 218 5.92 0.68 4.18
C VAL A 218 6.11 -0.84 4.06
N PRO A 219 5.81 -1.44 2.89
CA PRO A 219 5.95 -2.87 2.66
C PRO A 219 7.38 -3.38 2.82
N ALA A 220 7.53 -4.69 3.02
CA ALA A 220 8.84 -5.32 2.89
C ALA A 220 9.37 -5.18 1.44
N PRO A 221 10.68 -5.06 1.23
CA PRO A 221 11.28 -5.02 -0.10
C PRO A 221 10.78 -6.19 -0.97
N CYS A 222 10.30 -5.86 -2.16
CA CYS A 222 9.74 -6.79 -3.15
C CYS A 222 8.51 -7.57 -2.67
N GLN A 223 7.78 -7.07 -1.67
CA GLN A 223 6.51 -7.66 -1.29
C GLN A 223 5.55 -7.69 -2.48
N GLY A 224 4.90 -8.84 -2.67
CA GLY A 224 4.00 -9.10 -3.79
C GLY A 224 4.68 -9.74 -4.98
N ALA A 225 6.00 -9.63 -5.16
CA ALA A 225 6.70 -10.14 -6.32
C ALA A 225 6.99 -11.66 -6.24
N ILE A 226 6.79 -12.36 -7.36
CA ILE A 226 7.21 -13.75 -7.59
C ILE A 226 8.52 -13.72 -8.36
N VAL A 227 9.52 -14.45 -7.87
CA VAL A 227 10.80 -14.64 -8.56
C VAL A 227 10.99 -16.12 -8.91
N ALA A 228 11.47 -16.37 -10.12
CA ALA A 228 11.93 -17.66 -10.57
C ALA A 228 13.46 -17.64 -10.68
N GLU A 229 14.12 -18.72 -10.27
CA GLU A 229 15.57 -18.85 -10.19
C GLU A 229 16.02 -20.10 -10.96
N ALA A 230 17.09 -19.98 -11.75
CA ALA A 230 17.75 -21.09 -12.42
C ALA A 230 19.24 -21.12 -12.06
N HIS A 231 19.80 -22.33 -11.97
CA HIS A 231 21.24 -22.48 -11.81
C HIS A 231 21.97 -21.89 -13.03
N PHE A 232 23.06 -21.14 -12.80
CA PHE A 232 23.77 -20.38 -13.84
C PHE A 232 24.31 -21.22 -15.02
N SER A 233 24.50 -22.53 -14.82
CA SER A 233 24.93 -23.44 -15.88
C SER A 233 23.78 -24.03 -16.70
N ASN A 234 22.52 -23.87 -16.28
CA ASN A 234 21.37 -24.43 -16.97
C ASN A 234 20.86 -23.47 -18.05
N THR A 235 21.50 -23.52 -19.22
CA THR A 235 21.21 -22.62 -20.36
C THR A 235 19.78 -22.73 -20.88
N THR A 236 19.17 -23.91 -20.86
CA THR A 236 17.75 -24.09 -21.23
C THR A 236 16.84 -23.33 -20.28
N ALA A 237 17.04 -23.49 -18.97
CA ALA A 237 16.21 -22.81 -17.97
C ALA A 237 16.40 -21.29 -18.01
N ILE A 238 17.64 -20.81 -18.22
CA ILE A 238 17.93 -19.38 -18.39
C ILE A 238 17.15 -18.80 -19.57
N ARG A 239 17.19 -19.46 -20.74
CA ARG A 239 16.43 -19.02 -21.93
C ARG A 239 14.93 -18.91 -21.65
N ILE A 240 14.39 -19.83 -20.86
CA ILE A 240 12.97 -19.80 -20.47
C ILE A 240 12.70 -18.63 -19.54
N LEU A 241 13.53 -18.45 -18.51
CA LEU A 241 13.41 -17.35 -17.55
C LEU A 241 13.48 -15.98 -18.23
N ASP A 242 14.39 -15.79 -19.18
CA ASP A 242 14.50 -14.54 -19.94
C ASP A 242 13.23 -14.20 -20.72
N ALA A 243 12.56 -15.21 -21.28
CA ALA A 243 11.33 -15.01 -22.05
C ALA A 243 10.11 -14.67 -21.19
N ILE A 244 10.07 -15.14 -19.93
CA ILE A 244 8.94 -14.90 -19.02
C ILE A 244 9.19 -13.75 -18.01
N ASN A 245 10.40 -13.17 -18.01
CA ASN A 245 10.80 -12.10 -17.12
C ASN A 245 10.11 -10.77 -17.46
N ASP A 246 9.52 -10.12 -16.46
CA ASP A 246 9.13 -8.72 -16.57
C ASP A 246 10.36 -7.84 -16.26
N GLN A 247 10.97 -7.28 -17.30
CA GLN A 247 12.21 -6.51 -17.17
C GLN A 247 12.04 -5.22 -16.36
N SER A 248 10.90 -4.53 -16.48
CA SER A 248 10.67 -3.29 -15.73
C SER A 248 10.51 -3.61 -14.24
N LEU A 249 9.69 -4.60 -13.93
CA LEU A 249 9.48 -5.07 -12.57
C LEU A 249 10.76 -5.66 -11.96
N HIS A 250 11.55 -6.41 -12.74
CA HIS A 250 12.84 -6.92 -12.30
C HIS A 250 13.78 -5.76 -11.91
N SER A 251 13.88 -4.72 -12.74
CA SER A 251 14.65 -3.52 -12.41
C SER A 251 14.17 -2.84 -11.12
N ASP A 252 12.86 -2.75 -10.90
CA ASP A 252 12.30 -2.19 -9.66
C ASP A 252 12.71 -3.03 -8.44
N CYS A 253 12.58 -4.35 -8.53
CA CYS A 253 12.94 -5.24 -7.44
C CYS A 253 14.45 -5.19 -7.12
N ILE A 254 15.31 -5.07 -8.13
CA ILE A 254 16.74 -4.82 -7.93
C ILE A 254 16.95 -3.50 -7.17
N HIS A 255 16.28 -2.43 -7.57
CA HIS A 255 16.40 -1.13 -6.92
C HIS A 255 15.92 -1.17 -5.46
N GLU A 256 14.79 -1.83 -5.18
CA GLU A 256 14.27 -2.02 -3.83
C GLU A 256 15.24 -2.82 -2.94
N LYS A 257 15.79 -3.94 -3.44
CA LYS A 257 16.77 -4.76 -2.69
C LYS A 257 18.07 -3.99 -2.43
N ARG A 258 18.59 -3.26 -3.42
CA ARG A 258 19.80 -2.42 -3.26
C ARG A 258 19.58 -1.30 -2.26
N THR A 259 18.41 -0.66 -2.30
CA THR A 259 18.04 0.36 -1.32
C THR A 259 17.95 -0.23 0.08
N ALA A 260 17.32 -1.41 0.23
CA ALA A 260 17.24 -2.10 1.51
C ALA A 260 18.61 -2.42 2.11
N GLN A 261 19.59 -2.85 1.29
CA GLN A 261 20.96 -3.15 1.73
C GLN A 261 21.71 -1.95 2.35
N GLN A 262 21.26 -0.71 2.09
CA GLN A 262 21.86 0.49 2.68
C GLN A 262 21.45 0.72 4.14
N TYR A 263 20.34 0.11 4.59
CA TYR A 263 19.76 0.33 5.92
C TYR A 263 19.87 -0.88 6.86
N GLY A 264 20.13 -2.07 6.32
CA GLY A 264 20.37 -3.27 7.09
C GLY A 264 20.20 -4.55 6.27
N ARG A 265 20.58 -5.70 6.84
CA ARG A 265 20.50 -7.02 6.18
C ARG A 265 19.52 -7.97 6.88
N GLY A 266 19.07 -8.99 6.16
CA GLY A 266 18.25 -10.09 6.71
C GLY A 266 16.76 -9.80 6.89
N CYS A 267 16.02 -10.78 7.43
CA CYS A 267 14.55 -10.73 7.56
C CYS A 267 14.06 -10.05 8.85
N LEU A 268 14.97 -9.63 9.75
CA LEU A 268 14.66 -8.98 11.02
C LEU A 268 14.62 -7.44 10.93
N GLN A 269 14.53 -6.90 9.72
CA GLN A 269 14.49 -5.47 9.45
C GLN A 269 13.24 -4.81 10.07
N LYS A 270 13.43 -3.59 10.59
CA LYS A 270 12.38 -2.71 11.12
C LYS A 270 12.00 -1.58 10.15
N PHE A 271 12.29 -1.78 8.86
CA PHE A 271 12.01 -0.82 7.79
C PHE A 271 11.35 -1.50 6.59
N GLY A 272 10.73 -0.69 5.74
CA GLY A 272 10.20 -1.12 4.46
C GLY A 272 10.82 -0.37 3.29
N VAL A 273 10.73 -0.95 2.09
CA VAL A 273 11.13 -0.33 0.82
C VAL A 273 10.12 -0.75 -0.23
N THR A 274 9.62 0.20 -1.03
CA THR A 274 8.77 -0.11 -2.17
C THR A 274 8.91 0.94 -3.27
N THR A 275 8.83 0.49 -4.51
CA THR A 275 8.63 1.34 -5.68
C THR A 275 7.14 1.65 -5.83
N ILE A 276 6.81 2.88 -6.18
CA ILE A 276 5.45 3.40 -6.31
C ILE A 276 5.34 4.12 -7.65
N TYR A 277 4.25 3.83 -8.37
CA TYR A 277 3.89 4.48 -9.63
C TYR A 277 2.80 5.53 -9.41
N TYR A 278 2.94 6.69 -10.04
CA TYR A 278 1.97 7.78 -10.02
C TYR A 278 1.96 8.51 -11.37
N GLY A 279 0.90 8.32 -12.14
CA GLY A 279 0.92 8.67 -13.57
C GLY A 279 2.01 7.89 -14.30
N ASP A 280 2.78 8.57 -15.14
CA ASP A 280 3.91 7.97 -15.87
C ASP A 280 5.24 8.02 -15.09
N GLN A 281 5.19 8.46 -13.83
CA GLN A 281 6.36 8.58 -12.97
C GLN A 281 6.41 7.43 -11.97
N LYS A 282 7.63 7.11 -11.53
CA LYS A 282 7.85 6.19 -10.42
C LYS A 282 8.87 6.76 -9.45
N LEU A 283 8.79 6.29 -8.22
CA LEU A 283 9.75 6.61 -7.16
C LEU A 283 10.00 5.39 -6.30
N THR A 284 11.11 5.39 -5.59
CA THR A 284 11.35 4.46 -4.48
C THR A 284 11.21 5.16 -3.12
N TYR A 285 10.41 4.57 -2.25
CA TYR A 285 10.18 5.03 -0.89
C TYR A 285 10.69 4.02 0.12
N ALA A 286 11.48 4.48 1.08
CA ALA A 286 12.00 3.67 2.18
C ALA A 286 11.82 4.40 3.52
N ALA A 287 11.32 3.71 4.54
CA ALA A 287 11.18 4.27 5.87
C ALA A 287 11.15 3.20 6.96
N GLY A 288 11.54 3.59 8.16
CA GLY A 288 11.54 2.76 9.37
C GLY A 288 12.78 3.02 10.21
N LYS A 289 13.27 1.99 10.89
CA LYS A 289 14.53 2.04 11.65
C LYS A 289 15.62 1.23 10.97
N ASP A 290 16.81 1.80 10.87
CA ASP A 290 18.00 1.10 10.37
C ASP A 290 18.58 0.12 11.41
N GLU A 291 19.67 -0.56 11.05
CA GLU A 291 20.38 -1.52 11.93
C GLU A 291 20.91 -0.91 13.24
N ASN A 292 21.03 0.42 13.31
CA ASN A 292 21.45 1.16 14.50
C ASN A 292 20.25 1.76 15.27
N GLU A 293 19.03 1.27 14.99
CA GLU A 293 17.76 1.77 15.55
C GLU A 293 17.45 3.25 15.21
N LYS A 294 18.14 3.85 14.24
CA LYS A 294 17.91 5.23 13.83
C LYS A 294 16.75 5.30 12.84
N GLU A 295 15.79 6.17 13.14
CA GLU A 295 14.67 6.43 12.25
C GLU A 295 15.14 7.15 10.97
N PHE A 296 14.62 6.70 9.83
CA PHE A 296 14.87 7.33 8.54
C PHE A 296 13.61 7.34 7.67
N ILE A 297 13.59 8.32 6.76
CA ILE A 297 12.63 8.42 5.67
C ILE A 297 13.42 8.86 4.44
N ARG A 298 13.32 8.08 3.36
CA ARG A 298 13.98 8.36 2.09
C ARG A 298 13.00 8.31 0.95
N TRP A 299 12.98 9.40 0.19
CA TRP A 299 12.32 9.49 -1.10
C TRP A 299 13.43 9.57 -2.16
N SER A 300 13.44 8.63 -3.08
CA SER A 300 14.32 8.63 -4.25
C SER A 300 13.53 9.06 -5.48
N GLU A 301 14.21 9.63 -6.47
CA GLU A 301 13.58 10.03 -7.75
C GLU A 301 12.42 11.03 -7.61
N LEU A 302 12.48 11.91 -6.60
CA LEU A 302 11.56 13.05 -6.54
C LEU A 302 11.84 14.03 -7.68
N PRO A 303 10.82 14.77 -8.16
CA PRO A 303 11.01 15.76 -9.20
C PRO A 303 11.98 16.87 -8.75
N GLU A 304 12.80 17.34 -9.69
CA GLU A 304 13.72 18.44 -9.47
C GLU A 304 13.01 19.80 -9.60
N LEU A 305 13.44 20.75 -8.77
CA LEU A 305 12.94 22.12 -8.76
C LEU A 305 14.10 23.06 -8.42
N GLU A 306 14.49 23.89 -9.39
CA GLU A 306 15.58 24.85 -9.24
C GLU A 306 15.14 26.02 -8.34
N THR A 307 15.60 26.04 -7.09
CA THR A 307 15.23 27.03 -6.06
C THR A 307 16.27 28.14 -5.87
N ALA A 308 17.48 28.01 -6.42
CA ALA A 308 18.55 28.97 -6.19
C ALA A 308 18.14 30.39 -6.67
N GLY A 309 18.18 31.35 -5.75
CA GLY A 309 17.82 32.75 -6.01
C GLY A 309 16.33 33.00 -6.30
N LYS A 310 15.45 32.02 -6.08
CA LYS A 310 14.00 32.13 -6.34
C LYS A 310 13.18 32.16 -5.06
N ILE A 311 12.05 32.85 -5.11
CA ILE A 311 11.10 32.91 -3.99
C ILE A 311 10.07 31.78 -4.14
N LEU A 312 10.06 30.85 -3.18
CA LEU A 312 9.08 29.77 -3.09
C LEU A 312 7.89 30.16 -2.21
N PHE A 313 6.69 30.17 -2.78
CA PHE A 313 5.44 30.15 -2.03
C PHE A 313 4.92 28.72 -1.91
N SER A 314 4.58 28.28 -0.70
CA SER A 314 3.94 27.00 -0.48
C SER A 314 2.65 27.15 0.30
N SER A 315 1.54 26.67 -0.28
CA SER A 315 0.25 26.71 0.41
C SER A 315 0.19 25.75 1.61
N THR A 316 1.17 24.85 1.78
CA THR A 316 1.33 24.03 3.00
C THR A 316 1.50 24.87 4.26
N ASP A 317 2.11 26.05 4.13
CA ASP A 317 2.50 26.90 5.26
C ASP A 317 1.33 27.77 5.74
N ARG A 318 0.28 27.90 4.91
CA ARG A 318 -0.90 28.75 5.13
C ARG A 318 -2.23 28.00 4.93
N MET A 319 -2.24 26.68 5.08
CA MET A 319 -3.39 25.82 4.72
C MET A 319 -4.74 26.22 5.37
N ARG A 320 -4.73 26.89 6.52
CA ARG A 320 -5.94 27.30 7.26
C ARG A 320 -6.46 28.69 6.86
N ASP A 321 -5.69 29.41 6.06
CA ASP A 321 -5.89 30.85 5.87
C ASP A 321 -6.63 31.17 4.56
N PHE A 322 -6.84 30.16 3.69
CA PHE A 322 -7.50 30.32 2.40
C PHE A 322 -9.03 30.32 2.45
N PHE A 323 -9.62 29.46 3.28
CA PHE A 323 -11.07 29.19 3.22
C PHE A 323 -11.70 29.02 4.60
N ASP A 324 -12.88 29.60 4.75
CA ASP A 324 -13.91 29.18 5.69
C ASP A 324 -14.81 28.10 5.08
N TYR A 325 -15.59 27.43 5.94
CA TYR A 325 -16.42 26.29 5.56
C TYR A 325 -17.87 26.53 5.94
N ALA A 326 -18.76 26.54 4.95
CA ALA A 326 -20.20 26.61 5.16
C ALA A 326 -20.80 25.21 5.03
N TYR A 327 -21.26 24.65 6.16
CA TYR A 327 -21.79 23.29 6.24
C TYR A 327 -23.29 23.25 5.96
N ARG A 328 -23.75 22.18 5.33
CA ARG A 328 -25.18 21.90 5.08
C ARG A 328 -25.67 20.83 6.03
N ASP A 329 -26.90 20.93 6.52
CA ASP A 329 -27.53 19.82 7.23
C ASP A 329 -27.88 18.71 6.24
N ILE A 330 -27.28 17.54 6.44
CA ILE A 330 -27.52 16.36 5.62
C ILE A 330 -28.27 15.34 6.46
N ASN A 331 -29.57 15.25 6.17
CA ASN A 331 -30.45 14.21 6.69
C ASN A 331 -30.71 13.10 5.66
N THR A 332 -29.97 13.10 4.55
CA THR A 332 -30.13 12.13 3.47
C THR A 332 -29.55 10.78 3.89
N LEU A 333 -30.33 9.72 3.64
CA LEU A 333 -29.87 8.35 3.78
C LEU A 333 -28.84 8.03 2.68
N ILE A 334 -27.75 7.37 3.03
CA ILE A 334 -26.71 6.88 2.12
C ILE A 334 -27.05 5.42 1.77
N PRO A 335 -27.63 5.14 0.60
CA PRO A 335 -27.93 3.77 0.18
C PRO A 335 -26.65 2.99 -0.15
N GLU A 336 -25.60 3.65 -0.62
CA GLU A 336 -24.35 3.01 -1.04
C GLU A 336 -23.67 2.28 0.13
N PRO A 337 -23.13 1.06 -0.07
CA PRO A 337 -22.47 0.30 0.97
C PRO A 337 -21.04 0.82 1.28
N VAL A 338 -20.42 1.49 0.31
CA VAL A 338 -19.05 2.02 0.42
C VAL A 338 -19.08 3.53 0.35
N VAL A 339 -18.31 4.19 1.21
CA VAL A 339 -18.21 5.65 1.24
C VAL A 339 -16.76 6.07 1.19
N TYR A 340 -16.41 6.92 0.22
CA TYR A 340 -15.10 7.55 0.13
C TYR A 340 -15.17 9.01 0.57
N LEU A 341 -14.39 9.39 1.59
CA LEU A 341 -14.29 10.77 2.06
C LEU A 341 -13.09 11.48 1.45
N ALA A 342 -13.36 12.48 0.62
CA ALA A 342 -12.33 13.31 -0.01
C ALA A 342 -11.56 14.18 1.01
N ASN A 343 -12.18 14.51 2.15
CA ASN A 343 -11.57 15.33 3.21
C ASN A 343 -12.31 15.13 4.54
N TYR A 344 -11.60 15.07 5.67
CA TYR A 344 -12.21 15.01 7.00
C TYR A 344 -13.12 16.19 7.34
N LYS A 345 -12.89 17.35 6.70
CA LYS A 345 -13.77 18.51 6.85
C LYS A 345 -15.19 18.21 6.38
N SER A 346 -15.39 17.22 5.52
CA SER A 346 -16.70 16.85 5.01
C SER A 346 -17.68 16.33 6.07
N ILE A 347 -17.21 16.06 7.30
CA ILE A 347 -18.01 15.55 8.43
C ILE A 347 -17.86 16.43 9.69
N GLN A 348 -17.64 17.73 9.50
CA GLN A 348 -17.61 18.74 10.56
C GLN A 348 -18.92 19.57 10.60
N GLY A 349 -19.14 20.31 11.68
CA GLY A 349 -20.31 21.19 11.86
C GLY A 349 -21.60 20.49 12.32
N ASN A 350 -22.75 21.18 12.19
CA ASN A 350 -24.08 20.68 12.59
C ASN A 350 -24.53 19.42 11.79
N THR A 351 -23.88 19.17 10.66
CA THR A 351 -24.05 18.02 9.76
C THR A 351 -23.69 16.66 10.40
N SER A 352 -23.10 16.65 11.61
CA SER A 352 -22.24 15.54 12.00
C SER A 352 -22.94 14.30 12.58
N ALA A 353 -24.05 14.42 13.33
CA ALA A 353 -24.52 13.26 14.11
C ALA A 353 -25.15 12.16 13.22
N GLY A 354 -26.12 12.52 12.39
CA GLY A 354 -26.81 11.55 11.52
C GLY A 354 -25.91 10.97 10.44
N LEU A 355 -25.06 11.80 9.81
CA LEU A 355 -24.09 11.33 8.84
C LEU A 355 -23.03 10.42 9.47
N LEU A 356 -22.50 10.79 10.65
CA LEU A 356 -21.50 9.98 11.35
C LEU A 356 -22.06 8.59 11.73
N ALA A 357 -23.28 8.53 12.26
CA ALA A 357 -23.93 7.27 12.59
C ALA A 357 -24.06 6.36 11.35
N GLN A 358 -24.42 6.94 10.20
CA GLN A 358 -24.44 6.19 8.94
C GLN A 358 -23.05 5.69 8.55
N LEU A 359 -22.00 6.51 8.66
CA LEU A 359 -20.63 6.11 8.31
C LEU A 359 -20.10 4.96 9.17
N GLN A 360 -20.51 4.85 10.43
CA GLN A 360 -20.09 3.77 11.33
C GLN A 360 -20.58 2.37 10.88
N GLU A 361 -21.64 2.33 10.07
CA GLU A 361 -22.25 1.10 9.53
C GLU A 361 -21.81 0.81 8.08
N LYS A 362 -20.86 1.57 7.54
CA LYS A 362 -20.44 1.49 6.13
C LYS A 362 -18.98 1.08 5.99
N ARG A 363 -18.61 0.65 4.79
CA ARG A 363 -17.21 0.45 4.41
C ARG A 363 -16.61 1.80 4.05
N VAL A 364 -15.86 2.41 4.96
CA VAL A 364 -15.35 3.78 4.79
C VAL A 364 -13.93 3.79 4.25
N TRP A 365 -13.69 4.62 3.25
CA TRP A 365 -12.38 4.88 2.65
C TRP A 365 -12.02 6.36 2.78
N ALA A 366 -10.74 6.64 2.98
CA ALA A 366 -10.22 7.99 3.17
C ALA A 366 -9.37 8.47 1.99
N ALA A 367 -9.37 9.77 1.71
CA ALA A 367 -8.43 10.34 0.73
C ALA A 367 -6.95 10.21 1.12
N GLY A 368 -6.67 10.10 2.42
CA GLY A 368 -5.31 9.91 2.94
C GLY A 368 -5.31 9.87 4.47
N THR A 369 -4.13 9.68 5.06
CA THR A 369 -3.99 9.37 6.49
C THR A 369 -4.58 10.42 7.42
N LYS A 370 -4.47 11.72 7.09
CA LYS A 370 -5.09 12.76 7.93
C LYS A 370 -6.60 12.58 8.00
N THR A 371 -7.24 12.26 6.87
CA THR A 371 -8.68 12.00 6.84
C THR A 371 -9.02 10.73 7.62
N TRP A 372 -8.21 9.69 7.48
CA TRP A 372 -8.33 8.46 8.25
C TRP A 372 -8.31 8.72 9.76
N PHE A 373 -7.29 9.39 10.28
CA PHE A 373 -7.16 9.62 11.73
C PHE A 373 -8.30 10.49 12.30
N GLU A 374 -8.76 11.49 11.55
CA GLU A 374 -9.89 12.32 12.00
C GLU A 374 -11.22 11.56 12.00
N LEU A 375 -11.39 10.59 11.09
CA LEU A 375 -12.51 9.65 11.11
C LEU A 375 -12.42 8.67 12.28
N ALA A 376 -11.24 8.10 12.51
CA ALA A 376 -10.97 7.19 13.61
C ALA A 376 -11.27 7.83 14.98
N LYS A 377 -10.89 9.10 15.18
CA LYS A 377 -11.24 9.90 16.38
C LYS A 377 -12.73 10.04 16.63
N LYS A 378 -13.55 9.88 15.58
CA LYS A 378 -15.03 9.94 15.65
C LYS A 378 -15.66 8.53 15.72
N GLY A 379 -14.86 7.51 15.98
CA GLY A 379 -15.31 6.13 16.10
C GLY A 379 -15.63 5.45 14.77
N VAL A 380 -15.18 6.00 13.62
CA VAL A 380 -15.41 5.39 12.30
C VAL A 380 -14.31 4.39 11.98
N TRP A 381 -14.70 3.18 11.57
CA TRP A 381 -13.77 2.20 11.02
C TRP A 381 -13.48 2.52 9.56
N VAL A 382 -12.23 2.84 9.27
CA VAL A 382 -11.77 3.10 7.90
C VAL A 382 -11.05 1.87 7.38
N GLU A 383 -11.52 1.32 6.26
CA GLU A 383 -10.97 0.10 5.66
C GLU A 383 -9.70 0.36 4.83
N GLY A 384 -9.49 1.58 4.35
CA GLY A 384 -8.35 1.90 3.49
C GLY A 384 -8.29 3.36 3.07
N SER A 385 -7.27 3.72 2.30
CA SER A 385 -7.13 5.07 1.76
C SER A 385 -6.51 5.12 0.38
N ALA A 386 -6.68 6.25 -0.30
CA ALA A 386 -6.01 6.57 -1.55
C ALA A 386 -4.53 7.01 -1.36
N ASP A 387 -3.96 6.91 -0.16
CA ASP A 387 -2.57 7.32 0.12
C ASP A 387 -2.23 8.78 -0.28
N ALA A 388 -3.25 9.63 -0.40
CA ALA A 388 -3.17 10.97 -0.99
C ALA A 388 -2.69 11.01 -2.45
N LEU A 389 -2.77 9.89 -3.18
CA LEU A 389 -2.48 9.75 -4.61
C LEU A 389 -3.70 9.99 -5.51
N GLY A 390 -4.86 10.32 -4.91
CA GLY A 390 -6.11 10.56 -5.63
C GLY A 390 -7.01 9.32 -5.70
N VAL A 391 -8.32 9.55 -5.75
CA VAL A 391 -9.32 8.46 -5.76
C VAL A 391 -9.23 7.61 -7.03
N GLU A 392 -8.68 8.15 -8.12
CA GLU A 392 -8.50 7.41 -9.37
C GLU A 392 -7.55 6.22 -9.26
N THR A 393 -6.73 6.12 -8.20
CA THR A 393 -5.86 4.97 -7.96
C THR A 393 -6.57 3.80 -7.27
N LEU A 394 -7.77 4.02 -6.71
CA LEU A 394 -8.50 3.02 -5.93
C LEU A 394 -9.26 1.96 -6.72
N PRO A 395 -9.81 2.18 -7.94
CA PRO A 395 -10.61 1.15 -8.61
C PRO A 395 -9.89 -0.20 -8.78
N PRO A 396 -8.63 -0.28 -9.26
CA PRO A 396 -7.91 -1.56 -9.35
C PRO A 396 -7.71 -2.23 -7.99
N ILE A 397 -7.55 -1.43 -6.93
CA ILE A 397 -7.39 -1.91 -5.55
C ILE A 397 -8.71 -2.47 -5.04
N TRP A 398 -9.81 -1.77 -5.28
CA TRP A 398 -11.16 -2.14 -4.88
C TRP A 398 -11.65 -3.41 -5.57
N GLU A 399 -11.32 -3.58 -6.84
CA GLU A 399 -11.73 -4.73 -7.66
C GLU A 399 -10.95 -6.00 -7.31
N MET A 400 -9.86 -5.92 -6.54
CA MET A 400 -9.04 -7.07 -6.19
C MET A 400 -9.86 -8.17 -5.47
N PRO A 401 -9.48 -9.46 -5.59
CA PRO A 401 -10.25 -10.59 -5.06
C PRO A 401 -10.65 -10.48 -3.58
N LEU A 402 -9.83 -9.78 -2.79
CA LEU A 402 -10.04 -9.53 -1.37
C LEU A 402 -11.15 -8.52 -1.03
N LEU A 403 -11.34 -7.48 -1.85
CA LEU A 403 -12.25 -6.35 -1.54
C LEU A 403 -13.55 -6.38 -2.32
N ARG A 404 -13.49 -6.74 -3.61
CA ARG A 404 -14.63 -6.85 -4.53
C ARG A 404 -15.59 -5.64 -4.46
N ILE A 405 -15.03 -4.44 -4.37
CA ILE A 405 -15.79 -3.18 -4.43
C ILE A 405 -15.81 -2.73 -5.88
N ARG A 406 -16.99 -2.37 -6.39
CA ARG A 406 -17.14 -1.73 -7.70
C ARG A 406 -17.35 -0.23 -7.55
N LYS A 407 -16.91 0.55 -8.54
CA LYS A 407 -17.01 2.02 -8.53
C LYS A 407 -18.44 2.51 -8.29
N GLU A 408 -19.44 1.81 -8.85
CA GLU A 408 -20.86 2.18 -8.77
C GLU A 408 -21.44 2.02 -7.35
N GLU A 409 -20.76 1.25 -6.49
CA GLU A 409 -21.15 1.00 -5.10
C GLU A 409 -20.58 2.05 -4.14
N VAL A 410 -19.80 3.02 -4.66
CA VAL A 410 -19.08 4.01 -3.86
C VAL A 410 -19.75 5.36 -3.94
N LEU A 411 -20.15 5.89 -2.78
CA LEU A 411 -20.50 7.30 -2.64
C LEU A 411 -19.27 8.12 -2.28
N MET A 412 -18.95 9.13 -3.08
CA MET A 412 -17.95 10.13 -2.76
C MET A 412 -18.56 11.29 -1.96
N ILE A 413 -17.98 11.58 -0.80
CA ILE A 413 -18.33 12.74 0.00
C ILE A 413 -17.25 13.82 -0.15
N THR A 414 -17.65 15.01 -0.61
CA THR A 414 -16.73 16.11 -0.94
C THR A 414 -17.37 17.50 -0.78
N ASN A 415 -16.68 18.56 -1.20
CA ASN A 415 -17.22 19.92 -1.25
C ASN A 415 -17.97 20.19 -2.56
N GLU A 416 -18.80 21.24 -2.57
CA GLU A 416 -19.64 21.60 -3.72
C GLU A 416 -18.84 21.89 -5.00
N ASN A 417 -17.75 22.64 -4.90
CA ASN A 417 -16.93 23.02 -6.05
C ASN A 417 -16.36 21.77 -6.75
N ALA A 418 -15.90 20.80 -5.97
CA ALA A 418 -15.36 19.54 -6.49
C ALA A 418 -16.47 18.59 -6.99
N ALA A 419 -17.67 18.65 -6.40
CA ALA A 419 -18.73 17.68 -6.67
C ALA A 419 -19.16 17.66 -8.14
N ALA A 420 -19.23 18.82 -8.80
CA ALA A 420 -19.57 18.91 -10.21
C ALA A 420 -18.56 18.16 -11.11
N ASN A 421 -17.26 18.29 -10.82
CA ASN A 421 -16.20 17.62 -11.58
C ASN A 421 -16.25 16.10 -11.39
N TRP A 422 -16.46 15.63 -10.16
CA TRP A 422 -16.55 14.20 -9.89
C TRP A 422 -17.80 13.55 -10.52
N LYS A 423 -18.93 14.26 -10.53
CA LYS A 423 -20.14 13.80 -11.25
C LYS A 423 -19.88 13.66 -12.76
N LYS A 424 -19.17 14.60 -13.39
CA LYS A 424 -18.77 14.49 -14.81
C LYS A 424 -17.88 13.27 -15.07
N LYS A 425 -17.07 12.86 -14.09
CA LYS A 425 -16.26 11.63 -14.12
C LYS A 425 -17.04 10.35 -13.75
N GLY A 426 -18.38 10.44 -13.63
CA GLY A 426 -19.26 9.31 -13.37
C GLY A 426 -19.19 8.76 -11.95
N TRP A 427 -18.90 9.59 -10.95
CA TRP A 427 -18.97 9.19 -9.54
C TRP A 427 -20.35 9.53 -8.95
N ASN A 428 -20.82 8.68 -8.03
CA ASN A 428 -21.89 9.06 -7.11
C ASN A 428 -21.30 10.06 -6.10
N VAL A 429 -21.90 11.23 -5.94
CA VAL A 429 -21.31 12.32 -5.14
C VAL A 429 -22.34 13.02 -4.26
N LEU A 430 -21.98 13.15 -2.98
CA LEU A 430 -22.66 13.97 -1.99
C LEU A 430 -21.77 15.15 -1.59
N ALA A 431 -22.28 16.37 -1.76
CA ALA A 431 -21.61 17.59 -1.33
C ALA A 431 -22.08 17.98 0.07
N THR A 432 -21.16 18.10 1.04
CA THR A 432 -21.52 18.42 2.44
C THR A 432 -21.25 19.85 2.86
N HIS A 433 -20.41 20.57 2.10
CA HIS A 433 -20.00 21.92 2.44
C HIS A 433 -19.54 22.71 1.22
N SER A 434 -19.60 24.03 1.37
CA SER A 434 -19.01 25.02 0.46
C SER A 434 -17.72 25.61 1.02
N LEU A 435 -16.81 26.01 0.13
CA LEU A 435 -15.64 26.81 0.47
C LEU A 435 -16.00 28.30 0.39
N VAL A 436 -15.74 29.04 1.46
CA VAL A 436 -15.90 30.49 1.49
C VAL A 436 -14.53 31.14 1.48
N ASN A 437 -14.21 31.90 0.44
CA ASN A 437 -12.89 32.50 0.25
C ASN A 437 -12.59 33.53 1.34
N ARG A 438 -11.46 33.36 2.03
CA ARG A 438 -10.90 34.42 2.87
C ARG A 438 -10.12 35.41 2.00
N GLN A 439 -10.25 36.69 2.33
CA GLN A 439 -9.45 37.74 1.73
C GLN A 439 -8.23 37.97 2.61
N ASP A 440 -7.07 37.48 2.18
CA ASP A 440 -5.80 37.65 2.89
C ASP A 440 -4.81 38.37 1.98
N GLU A 441 -4.52 39.64 2.29
CA GLU A 441 -3.59 40.45 1.50
C GLU A 441 -2.13 39.98 1.63
N GLU A 442 -1.77 39.34 2.74
CA GLU A 442 -0.43 38.80 2.93
C GLU A 442 -0.19 37.64 1.95
N ILE A 443 -1.15 36.72 1.83
CA ILE A 443 -1.08 35.62 0.87
C ILE A 443 -1.01 36.15 -0.57
N LYS A 444 -1.85 37.14 -0.92
CA LYS A 444 -1.82 37.76 -2.25
C LYS A 444 -0.45 38.35 -2.55
N GLN A 445 0.17 39.05 -1.58
CA GLN A 445 1.48 39.65 -1.77
C GLN A 445 2.58 38.58 -1.91
N GLN A 446 2.54 37.52 -1.11
CA GLN A 446 3.47 36.40 -1.23
C GLN A 446 3.34 35.70 -2.59
N VAL A 447 2.12 35.48 -3.07
CA VAL A 447 1.86 34.90 -4.40
C VAL A 447 2.40 35.79 -5.52
N ARG A 448 2.22 37.12 -5.44
CA ARG A 448 2.76 38.06 -6.44
C ARG A 448 4.29 38.04 -6.52
N ASN A 449 4.93 37.84 -5.38
CA ASN A 449 6.39 37.86 -5.27
C ASN A 449 7.04 36.51 -5.58
N ALA A 450 6.26 35.42 -5.64
CA ALA A 450 6.78 34.08 -5.81
C ALA A 450 7.19 33.77 -7.25
N ASP A 451 8.36 33.15 -7.41
CA ASP A 451 8.82 32.58 -8.67
C ASP A 451 8.40 31.11 -8.81
N ILE A 452 8.15 30.43 -7.67
CA ILE A 452 7.69 29.05 -7.60
C ILE A 452 6.48 28.98 -6.66
N LEU A 453 5.40 28.32 -7.08
CA LEU A 453 4.18 28.18 -6.29
C LEU A 453 3.79 26.72 -6.14
N PHE A 454 3.79 26.22 -4.90
CA PHE A 454 3.26 24.90 -4.58
C PHE A 454 1.80 24.99 -4.11
N TRP A 455 0.89 24.36 -4.88
CA TRP A 455 -0.54 24.34 -4.62
C TRP A 455 -1.01 22.99 -4.09
N THR A 456 -1.50 22.97 -2.84
CA THR A 456 -2.12 21.78 -2.23
C THR A 456 -3.56 21.51 -2.72
N SER A 457 -4.22 22.51 -3.33
CA SER A 457 -5.57 22.38 -3.89
C SER A 457 -5.76 23.31 -5.08
N ALA A 458 -6.45 22.83 -6.11
CA ALA A 458 -6.86 23.65 -7.26
C ALA A 458 -7.69 24.88 -6.88
N ALA A 459 -8.52 24.80 -5.81
CA ALA A 459 -9.30 25.95 -5.35
C ALA A 459 -8.40 27.12 -4.92
N GLN A 460 -7.23 26.83 -4.35
CA GLN A 460 -6.27 27.87 -3.93
C GLN A 460 -5.67 28.57 -5.15
N TYR A 461 -5.31 27.78 -6.18
CA TYR A 461 -4.85 28.31 -7.45
C TYR A 461 -5.92 29.17 -8.11
N GLU A 462 -7.15 28.69 -8.23
CA GLU A 462 -8.26 29.44 -8.86
C GLU A 462 -8.52 30.79 -8.17
N GLN A 463 -8.46 30.84 -6.84
CA GLN A 463 -8.63 32.06 -6.06
C GLN A 463 -7.50 33.09 -6.30
N HIS A 464 -6.28 32.62 -6.59
CA HIS A 464 -5.08 33.47 -6.61
C HIS A 464 -4.42 33.61 -7.98
N LYS A 465 -4.87 32.89 -9.02
CA LYS A 465 -4.24 32.84 -10.34
C LYS A 465 -4.00 34.22 -10.97
N GLN A 466 -4.87 35.19 -10.71
CA GLN A 466 -4.74 36.56 -11.20
C GLN A 466 -3.55 37.33 -10.61
N PHE A 467 -3.02 36.85 -9.47
CA PHE A 467 -1.88 37.46 -8.78
C PHE A 467 -0.57 36.75 -9.09
N VAL A 468 -0.61 35.63 -9.82
CA VAL A 468 0.58 34.84 -10.14
C VAL A 468 1.42 35.58 -11.18
N LYS A 469 2.72 35.71 -10.90
CA LYS A 469 3.70 36.30 -11.82
C LYS A 469 3.76 35.50 -13.13
N GLN A 470 3.84 36.21 -14.26
CA GLN A 470 4.02 35.56 -15.56
C GLN A 470 5.32 34.74 -15.59
N GLY A 471 5.23 33.50 -16.06
CA GLY A 471 6.38 32.58 -16.12
C GLY A 471 6.76 31.94 -14.78
N ALA A 472 5.95 32.12 -13.72
CA ALA A 472 6.17 31.42 -12.47
C ALA A 472 6.04 29.89 -12.65
N VAL A 473 6.85 29.13 -11.92
CA VAL A 473 6.81 27.66 -11.92
C VAL A 473 5.71 27.20 -10.99
N HIS A 474 4.82 26.34 -11.48
CA HIS A 474 3.77 25.73 -10.67
C HIS A 474 4.21 24.34 -10.23
N ALA A 475 3.96 24.01 -8.97
CA ALA A 475 4.13 22.68 -8.43
C ALA A 475 2.89 22.26 -7.64
N CYS A 476 2.60 20.97 -7.58
CA CYS A 476 1.43 20.44 -6.87
C CYS A 476 1.62 18.95 -6.54
N PRO A 477 0.81 18.37 -5.63
CA PRO A 477 0.72 16.93 -5.53
C PRO A 477 0.04 16.32 -6.77
N PHE A 478 0.28 15.04 -7.01
CA PHE A 478 -0.42 14.23 -8.01
C PHE A 478 -1.93 14.20 -7.74
N GLY A 479 -2.72 14.05 -8.81
CA GLY A 479 -4.18 14.02 -8.76
C GLY A 479 -4.84 15.26 -9.36
N GLU A 480 -6.05 15.58 -8.90
CA GLU A 480 -6.95 16.55 -9.55
C GLU A 480 -6.35 17.95 -9.71
N THR A 481 -5.53 18.42 -8.75
CA THR A 481 -4.86 19.72 -8.87
C THR A 481 -3.92 19.76 -10.09
N ALA A 482 -3.16 18.69 -10.34
CA ALA A 482 -2.30 18.60 -11.51
C ALA A 482 -3.11 18.61 -12.81
N THR A 483 -4.20 17.83 -12.86
CA THR A 483 -5.12 17.79 -14.01
C THR A 483 -5.71 19.16 -14.33
N LEU A 484 -6.13 19.92 -13.32
CA LEU A 484 -6.72 21.25 -13.50
C LEU A 484 -5.69 22.29 -13.97
N LEU A 485 -4.45 22.24 -13.45
CA LEU A 485 -3.36 23.09 -13.95
C LEU A 485 -3.04 22.79 -15.42
N LYS A 486 -2.95 21.51 -15.80
CA LYS A 486 -2.75 21.09 -17.20
C LYS A 486 -3.87 21.55 -18.12
N THR A 487 -5.12 21.45 -17.66
CA THR A 487 -6.30 21.95 -18.41
C THR A 487 -6.25 23.47 -18.60
N ALA A 488 -5.63 24.20 -17.67
CA ALA A 488 -5.39 25.64 -17.77
C ALA A 488 -4.17 26.01 -18.64
N GLY A 489 -3.53 25.04 -19.31
CA GLY A 489 -2.35 25.26 -20.16
C GLY A 489 -1.04 25.42 -19.40
N ILE A 490 -0.99 25.01 -18.12
CA ILE A 490 0.20 25.04 -17.26
C ILE A 490 0.73 23.61 -17.13
N GLU A 491 2.02 23.40 -17.37
CA GLU A 491 2.67 22.12 -17.05
C GLU A 491 3.29 22.20 -15.65
N PRO A 492 2.66 21.64 -14.60
CA PRO A 492 3.18 21.72 -13.25
C PRO A 492 4.27 20.68 -12.99
N VAL A 493 5.18 20.99 -12.07
CA VAL A 493 6.04 20.00 -11.42
C VAL A 493 5.20 19.20 -10.42
N VAL A 494 5.03 17.90 -10.68
CA VAL A 494 4.13 17.05 -9.90
C VAL A 494 4.91 16.23 -8.88
N PHE A 495 4.66 16.50 -7.60
CA PHE A 495 5.12 15.64 -6.51
C PHE A 495 4.13 14.50 -6.26
N PRO A 496 4.59 13.32 -5.81
CA PRO A 496 3.72 12.21 -5.47
C PRO A 496 2.64 12.59 -4.44
N THR A 497 3.06 13.25 -3.36
CA THR A 497 2.18 13.70 -2.28
C THR A 497 2.68 15.00 -1.65
N ILE A 498 1.84 15.66 -0.84
CA ILE A 498 2.27 16.80 -0.02
C ILE A 498 3.45 16.42 0.89
N LYS A 499 3.48 15.18 1.42
CA LYS A 499 4.59 14.71 2.27
C LYS A 499 5.91 14.65 1.52
N SER A 500 5.88 14.17 0.28
CA SER A 500 7.09 14.12 -0.56
C SER A 500 7.61 15.52 -0.89
N PHE A 501 6.73 16.48 -1.15
CA PHE A 501 7.11 17.88 -1.32
C PHE A 501 7.73 18.47 -0.04
N LEU A 502 7.13 18.23 1.13
CA LEU A 502 7.68 18.72 2.40
C LEU A 502 9.05 18.09 2.71
N ALA A 503 9.23 16.81 2.38
CA ALA A 503 10.53 16.14 2.50
C ALA A 503 11.55 16.78 1.56
N TRP A 504 11.21 16.98 0.28
CA TRP A 504 12.05 17.68 -0.69
C TRP A 504 12.43 19.09 -0.23
N LYS A 505 11.44 19.88 0.22
CA LYS A 505 11.63 21.25 0.71
C LYS A 505 12.66 21.27 1.84
N ARG A 506 12.56 20.37 2.81
CA ARG A 506 13.50 20.29 3.95
C ARG A 506 14.96 20.07 3.55
N TYR A 507 15.23 19.41 2.43
CA TYR A 507 16.58 19.10 1.97
C TYR A 507 17.09 20.05 0.86
N SER A 508 16.19 20.72 0.14
CA SER A 508 16.50 21.44 -1.09
C SER A 508 16.33 22.95 -0.99
N THR A 509 15.82 23.46 0.14
CA THR A 509 15.80 24.90 0.44
C THR A 509 16.84 25.22 1.51
N PRO A 510 17.66 26.29 1.35
CA PRO A 510 18.68 26.71 2.30
C PRO A 510 18.19 26.93 3.73
#